data_AF-A0A183P773-F1
#
_entry.id   AF-A0A183P773-F1
#
_cell.length_a   1.000
_cell.length_b   1.000
_cell.length_c   1.000
_cell.angle_alpha   90.00
_cell.angle_beta   90.00
_cell.angle_gamma   90.00
#
_symmetry.space_group_name_H-M   'P 1'
#
loop_
_entity.id
_entity.type
_entity.pdbx_description
1 polymer ?
#
loop_
_entity_poly.entity_id
_entity_poly.type
_entity_poly.pdbx_seq_one_letter_code
_entity_poly.pdbx_strand_id
1 'polypeptide(L)'
;MRLQVLRSLLQLTTALEQKWIIRLIVKRDSGCGLSGKSILKCFHPAAVSVFEVTQDLLPLCERIANIPSSNISMLTGLANDLSNSVNVTLFVPFRPMLCERANSGDMLVNAALHLYGKQNQGDTKGLKLLFETKFDGERVQLHKSSNSYRYWSRNGLEWTTSYGEDGTRDFDRLSAQLHCGFAQHVTDCILDGEMMIFSNWSKSIMSKSTKFDVKRSSYQNPEINNYQPCFIVFDILYLNSQVCLPYVYHINDFKPIPIIDGIIYVSKWYTASARQTEVARAFNHLVNDHQEGLIVKIADSPSPYLPGIRTDSGWWKIKPDYIQGLLEDLDCIIVGGYFHHRGNKIITRVNHFLCAVRGDESTSEDNLNLTRFYTFCKVKSGLTVKQLKEINKLLGKHWKVYDKKHPNSSSTEWLCVNSERPDVWIAPQSSLVLQLHGAELIQSDSYSCGMTLRFPRVVAIRYDKNWCDSLSMSELIKLNTETEGKLATKRLSIVPTFSGLADVQHQHSFPDISNLSNSCSNTNQSSGYHTLNETTEQQTTELFINIDEPLATSSPIKQRKIDIYHEHLNYFENHEICLWLSNDIELNKKIEYETVIRHYGGVVVQNPSESTFCIVVDKLTLKVKVKYIFNL
;
A
#
# COMPACT_ATOMS: atom_id res chain seq x y z
N MET A 1 8.22 10.80 -42.09
CA MET A 1 6.99 9.98 -41.98
C MET A 1 5.93 10.60 -41.06
N ARG A 2 5.95 10.41 -39.72
CA ARG A 2 4.81 10.74 -38.81
C ARG A 2 4.19 12.14 -39.01
N LEU A 3 5.00 13.19 -39.13
CA LEU A 3 4.52 14.56 -39.32
C LEU A 3 3.89 14.80 -40.71
N GLN A 4 4.34 14.10 -41.75
CA GLN A 4 3.72 14.15 -43.08
C GLN A 4 2.36 13.47 -43.09
N VAL A 5 2.24 12.29 -42.46
CA VAL A 5 0.95 11.59 -42.30
C VAL A 5 -0.05 12.47 -41.55
N LEU A 6 0.35 13.09 -40.43
CA LEU A 6 -0.50 14.02 -39.69
C LEU A 6 -0.88 15.24 -40.54
N ARG A 7 0.06 15.83 -41.30
CA ARG A 7 -0.22 16.97 -42.18
C ARG A 7 -1.26 16.61 -43.25
N SER A 8 -1.07 15.53 -43.99
CA SER A 8 -2.05 15.09 -45.01
C SER A 8 -3.42 14.80 -44.39
N LEU A 9 -3.45 14.14 -43.24
CA LEU A 9 -4.68 13.78 -42.55
C LEU A 9 -5.44 15.01 -42.00
N LEU A 10 -4.73 16.05 -41.53
CA LEU A 10 -5.34 17.34 -41.19
C LEU A 10 -5.81 18.12 -42.43
N GLN A 11 -5.15 18.01 -43.57
CA GLN A 11 -5.58 18.64 -44.83
C GLN A 11 -6.82 17.97 -45.45
N LEU A 12 -7.08 16.70 -45.13
CA LEU A 12 -8.19 15.91 -45.65
C LEU A 12 -9.41 15.82 -44.70
N THR A 13 -9.39 16.48 -43.55
CA THR A 13 -10.45 16.37 -42.53
C THR A 13 -10.98 17.73 -42.05
N THR A 14 -12.28 17.79 -41.76
CA THR A 14 -12.95 18.99 -41.23
C THR A 14 -12.46 19.33 -39.82
N ALA A 15 -12.62 20.59 -39.40
CA ALA A 15 -12.25 21.03 -38.06
C ALA A 15 -12.93 20.22 -36.91
N LEU A 16 -14.12 19.65 -37.17
CA LEU A 16 -14.80 18.76 -36.22
C LEU A 16 -14.14 17.39 -36.12
N GLU A 17 -13.75 16.79 -37.25
CA GLU A 17 -13.02 15.53 -37.28
C GLU A 17 -11.62 15.71 -36.68
N GLN A 18 -10.89 16.77 -37.04
CA GLN A 18 -9.57 17.09 -36.48
C GLN A 18 -9.60 17.12 -34.93
N LYS A 19 -10.63 17.75 -34.35
CA LYS A 19 -10.87 17.77 -32.89
C LYS A 19 -11.01 16.36 -32.29
N TRP A 20 -11.68 15.43 -32.98
CA TRP A 20 -11.85 14.05 -32.51
C TRP A 20 -10.58 13.21 -32.73
N ILE A 21 -9.95 13.34 -33.89
CA ILE A 21 -8.67 12.72 -34.25
C ILE A 21 -7.57 13.09 -33.24
N ILE A 22 -7.45 14.36 -32.88
CA ILE A 22 -6.47 14.82 -31.87
C ILE A 22 -6.76 14.18 -30.51
N ARG A 23 -8.03 14.03 -30.10
CA ARG A 23 -8.40 13.32 -28.85
C ARG A 23 -8.00 11.84 -28.90
N LEU A 24 -8.26 11.16 -30.02
CA LEU A 24 -7.91 9.75 -30.22
C LEU A 24 -6.38 9.51 -30.23
N ILE A 25 -5.61 10.42 -30.82
CA ILE A 25 -4.14 10.36 -30.82
C ILE A 25 -3.58 10.64 -29.42
N VAL A 26 -4.10 11.64 -28.70
CA VAL A 26 -3.58 12.07 -27.39
C VAL A 26 -4.01 11.13 -26.25
N LYS A 27 -5.13 10.41 -26.39
CA LYS A 27 -5.67 9.41 -25.43
C LYS A 27 -5.92 9.90 -23.99
N ARG A 28 -5.84 11.21 -23.70
CA ARG A 28 -5.99 11.78 -22.34
C ARG A 28 -7.43 12.11 -21.93
N ASP A 29 -8.29 12.45 -22.89
CA ASP A 29 -9.71 12.72 -22.66
C ASP A 29 -10.48 12.51 -23.98
N SER A 30 -11.47 11.62 -23.97
CA SER A 30 -12.41 11.48 -25.11
C SER A 30 -13.36 12.68 -25.18
N GLY A 31 -13.60 13.36 -24.06
CA GLY A 31 -14.58 14.42 -23.90
C GLY A 31 -16.02 13.96 -24.06
N CYS A 32 -16.29 12.65 -23.97
CA CYS A 32 -17.63 12.06 -24.06
C CYS A 32 -18.30 11.88 -22.68
N GLY A 33 -17.58 12.05 -21.57
CA GLY A 33 -18.08 11.84 -20.21
C GLY A 33 -18.31 10.36 -19.80
N LEU A 34 -18.34 9.44 -20.76
CA LEU A 34 -18.53 8.00 -20.51
C LEU A 34 -17.23 7.31 -20.06
N SER A 35 -17.35 6.38 -19.12
CA SER A 35 -16.25 5.47 -18.75
C SER A 35 -16.15 4.28 -19.73
N GLY A 36 -14.98 3.65 -19.83
CA GLY A 36 -14.83 2.43 -20.64
C GLY A 36 -15.81 1.32 -20.23
N LYS A 37 -16.05 1.14 -18.92
CA LYS A 37 -17.03 0.16 -18.39
C LYS A 37 -18.47 0.53 -18.74
N SER A 38 -18.78 1.81 -18.95
CA SER A 38 -20.08 2.27 -19.49
C SER A 38 -20.21 1.92 -20.97
N ILE A 39 -19.17 2.15 -21.77
CA ILE A 39 -19.16 1.84 -23.21
C ILE A 39 -19.28 0.33 -23.43
N LEU A 40 -18.54 -0.49 -22.68
CA LEU A 40 -18.65 -1.95 -22.73
C LEU A 40 -20.08 -2.44 -22.42
N LYS A 41 -20.73 -1.89 -21.38
CA LYS A 41 -22.13 -2.21 -21.06
C LYS A 41 -23.12 -1.85 -22.19
N CYS A 42 -22.83 -0.82 -22.99
CA CYS A 42 -23.63 -0.46 -24.16
C CYS A 42 -23.33 -1.35 -25.39
N PHE A 43 -22.18 -2.03 -25.43
CA PHE A 43 -21.78 -2.91 -26.52
C PHE A 43 -22.39 -4.32 -26.37
N HIS A 44 -22.22 -4.95 -25.20
CA HIS A 44 -22.85 -6.24 -24.89
C HIS A 44 -22.90 -6.47 -23.36
N PRO A 45 -23.94 -7.10 -22.77
CA PRO A 45 -24.02 -7.33 -21.33
C PRO A 45 -22.79 -8.05 -20.74
N ALA A 46 -22.28 -9.07 -21.44
CA ALA A 46 -21.09 -9.81 -21.02
C ALA A 46 -19.75 -9.07 -21.26
N ALA A 47 -19.73 -7.96 -22.02
CA ALA A 47 -18.48 -7.33 -22.47
C ALA A 47 -17.60 -6.82 -21.33
N VAL A 48 -18.20 -6.50 -20.18
CA VAL A 48 -17.43 -6.17 -18.97
C VAL A 48 -16.62 -7.39 -18.52
N SER A 49 -17.29 -8.51 -18.21
CA SER A 49 -16.64 -9.72 -17.67
C SER A 49 -15.65 -10.32 -18.65
N VAL A 50 -15.98 -10.33 -19.96
CA VAL A 50 -15.05 -10.75 -21.01
C VAL A 50 -13.82 -9.85 -21.06
N PHE A 51 -13.97 -8.53 -20.96
CA PHE A 51 -12.81 -7.63 -21.00
C PHE A 51 -11.90 -7.76 -19.78
N GLU A 52 -12.41 -8.08 -18.58
CA GLU A 52 -11.55 -8.37 -17.42
C GLU A 52 -10.68 -9.65 -17.64
N VAL A 53 -10.99 -10.52 -18.61
CA VAL A 53 -10.14 -11.67 -19.01
C VAL A 53 -9.49 -11.57 -20.40
N THR A 54 -9.69 -10.46 -21.14
CA THR A 54 -8.98 -10.22 -22.42
C THR A 54 -8.06 -9.02 -22.44
N GLN A 55 -8.40 -7.94 -21.71
CA GLN A 55 -7.77 -6.59 -21.71
C GLN A 55 -7.51 -5.94 -23.09
N ASP A 56 -7.77 -6.64 -24.18
CA ASP A 56 -7.72 -6.23 -25.58
C ASP A 56 -9.13 -6.31 -26.20
N LEU A 57 -9.37 -5.46 -27.21
CA LEU A 57 -10.67 -5.28 -27.86
C LEU A 57 -10.92 -6.30 -28.98
N LEU A 58 -9.89 -6.90 -29.59
CA LEU A 58 -10.07 -7.90 -30.65
C LEU A 58 -10.56 -9.24 -30.05
N PRO A 59 -9.86 -9.89 -29.09
CA PRO A 59 -10.37 -11.09 -28.43
C PRO A 59 -11.69 -10.86 -27.67
N LEU A 60 -11.96 -9.64 -27.21
CA LEU A 60 -13.25 -9.25 -26.65
C LEU A 60 -14.37 -9.38 -27.70
N CYS A 61 -14.18 -8.80 -28.89
CA CYS A 61 -15.17 -8.84 -29.96
C CYS A 61 -15.34 -10.27 -30.52
N GLU A 62 -14.26 -11.02 -30.68
CA GLU A 62 -14.28 -12.43 -31.11
C GLU A 62 -15.05 -13.30 -30.10
N ARG A 63 -14.78 -13.17 -28.79
CA ARG A 63 -15.53 -13.91 -27.76
C ARG A 63 -17.01 -13.52 -27.74
N ILE A 64 -17.34 -12.24 -27.89
CA ILE A 64 -18.75 -11.77 -27.91
C ILE A 64 -19.49 -12.26 -29.15
N ALA A 65 -18.86 -12.24 -30.33
CA ALA A 65 -19.47 -12.73 -31.57
C ALA A 65 -19.80 -14.24 -31.51
N ASN A 66 -19.08 -15.00 -30.68
CA ASN A 66 -19.31 -16.43 -30.45
C ASN A 66 -20.32 -16.73 -29.31
N ILE A 67 -20.93 -15.73 -28.65
CA ILE A 67 -21.98 -15.98 -27.65
C ILE A 67 -23.30 -16.32 -28.36
N PRO A 68 -23.91 -17.51 -28.13
CA PRO A 68 -25.17 -17.86 -28.78
C PRO A 68 -26.31 -16.94 -28.35
N SER A 69 -27.11 -16.46 -29.32
CA SER A 69 -28.19 -15.49 -29.08
C SER A 69 -29.25 -15.94 -28.08
N SER A 70 -29.42 -17.25 -27.89
CA SER A 70 -30.27 -17.85 -26.85
C SER A 70 -29.91 -17.38 -25.44
N ASN A 71 -28.62 -17.19 -25.16
CA ASN A 71 -28.10 -16.96 -23.81
C ASN A 71 -28.22 -15.48 -23.38
N ILE A 72 -28.61 -14.60 -24.31
CA ILE A 72 -28.82 -13.16 -24.05
C ILE A 72 -29.97 -12.93 -23.07
N SER A 73 -30.95 -13.83 -22.99
CA SER A 73 -32.06 -13.77 -22.02
C SER A 73 -31.65 -14.11 -20.59
N MET A 74 -30.74 -15.07 -20.39
CA MET A 74 -30.20 -15.38 -19.05
C MET A 74 -29.23 -14.29 -18.58
N LEU A 75 -28.51 -13.63 -19.50
CA LEU A 75 -27.55 -12.56 -19.21
C LEU A 75 -28.14 -11.34 -18.47
N THR A 76 -29.45 -11.14 -18.49
CA THR A 76 -30.13 -10.08 -17.72
C THR A 76 -30.56 -10.48 -16.31
N GLY A 77 -30.58 -11.78 -15.97
CA GLY A 77 -31.00 -12.29 -14.66
C GLY A 77 -29.87 -12.95 -13.85
N LEU A 78 -28.94 -13.66 -14.52
CA LEU A 78 -27.90 -14.47 -13.89
C LEU A 78 -26.51 -14.07 -14.40
N ALA A 79 -26.07 -12.87 -14.03
CA ALA A 79 -24.75 -12.35 -14.36
C ALA A 79 -23.58 -13.17 -13.76
N ASN A 80 -23.87 -14.04 -12.78
CA ASN A 80 -22.88 -14.84 -12.05
C ASN A 80 -22.57 -16.20 -12.71
N ASP A 81 -23.48 -16.78 -13.49
CA ASP A 81 -23.25 -18.11 -14.09
C ASP A 81 -22.28 -18.05 -15.29
N LEU A 82 -22.35 -17.00 -16.11
CA LEU A 82 -21.43 -16.85 -17.24
C LEU A 82 -19.98 -16.57 -16.81
N SER A 83 -19.70 -16.13 -15.57
CA SER A 83 -18.32 -16.02 -15.08
C SER A 83 -17.57 -17.37 -15.16
N ASN A 84 -18.27 -18.48 -14.94
CA ASN A 84 -17.69 -19.83 -15.02
C ASN A 84 -17.38 -20.27 -16.46
N SER A 85 -17.91 -19.56 -17.46
CA SER A 85 -17.64 -19.78 -18.89
C SER A 85 -16.55 -18.86 -19.47
N VAL A 86 -16.21 -17.79 -18.75
CA VAL A 86 -15.34 -16.69 -19.22
C VAL A 86 -13.96 -16.81 -18.57
N ASN A 87 -13.21 -17.84 -18.99
CA ASN A 87 -11.89 -18.16 -18.44
C ASN A 87 -10.74 -17.33 -19.05
N VAL A 88 -9.64 -17.27 -18.29
CA VAL A 88 -8.31 -16.83 -18.79
C VAL A 88 -7.83 -17.74 -19.93
N THR A 89 -6.89 -17.28 -20.75
CA THR A 89 -6.42 -18.04 -21.92
C THR A 89 -4.95 -17.75 -22.20
N LEU A 90 -4.25 -18.75 -22.74
CA LEU A 90 -2.84 -18.64 -23.06
C LEU A 90 -2.61 -17.52 -24.08
N PHE A 91 -1.54 -16.75 -23.86
CA PHE A 91 -1.20 -15.53 -24.59
C PHE A 91 -2.30 -14.44 -24.74
N VAL A 92 -3.36 -14.48 -23.93
CA VAL A 92 -4.34 -13.38 -23.82
C VAL A 92 -4.23 -12.75 -22.43
N PRO A 93 -3.89 -11.45 -22.29
CA PRO A 93 -3.77 -10.82 -20.98
C PRO A 93 -5.12 -10.73 -20.27
N PHE A 94 -5.12 -10.83 -18.95
CA PHE A 94 -6.29 -10.59 -18.12
C PHE A 94 -6.02 -9.41 -17.17
N ARG A 95 -7.05 -9.06 -16.39
CA ARG A 95 -6.94 -8.08 -15.32
C ARG A 95 -6.60 -8.82 -14.03
N PRO A 96 -5.41 -8.61 -13.41
CA PRO A 96 -5.10 -9.32 -12.18
C PRO A 96 -6.10 -9.02 -11.06
N MET A 97 -6.37 -10.03 -10.23
CA MET A 97 -7.14 -9.92 -9.00
C MET A 97 -6.49 -8.90 -8.05
N LEU A 98 -7.29 -8.13 -7.31
CA LEU A 98 -6.81 -6.97 -6.57
C LEU A 98 -7.15 -7.06 -5.09
N CYS A 99 -6.18 -6.88 -4.20
CA CYS A 99 -6.46 -6.88 -2.77
C CYS A 99 -7.23 -5.61 -2.32
N GLU A 100 -8.26 -5.79 -1.50
CA GLU A 100 -8.95 -4.73 -0.76
C GLU A 100 -8.01 -4.10 0.29
N ARG A 101 -8.23 -2.82 0.65
CA ARG A 101 -7.43 -2.13 1.69
C ARG A 101 -8.10 -2.33 3.05
N ALA A 102 -7.39 -2.96 3.98
CA ALA A 102 -7.72 -2.88 5.41
C ALA A 102 -7.02 -1.69 6.07
N ASN A 103 -7.66 -1.10 7.08
CA ASN A 103 -7.13 0.02 7.89
C ASN A 103 -6.70 -0.40 9.32
N SER A 104 -7.13 -1.59 9.76
CA SER A 104 -6.75 -2.22 11.03
C SER A 104 -6.79 -3.74 10.89
N GLY A 105 -6.25 -4.47 11.86
CA GLY A 105 -6.35 -5.93 11.91
C GLY A 105 -7.80 -6.39 12.05
N ASP A 106 -8.61 -5.69 12.85
CA ASP A 106 -10.02 -6.00 13.11
C ASP A 106 -10.87 -5.84 11.86
N MET A 107 -10.65 -4.77 11.09
CA MET A 107 -11.36 -4.55 9.82
C MET A 107 -11.07 -5.68 8.84
N LEU A 108 -9.84 -6.19 8.80
CA LEU A 108 -9.44 -7.31 7.96
C LEU A 108 -10.12 -8.61 8.40
N VAL A 109 -10.00 -8.96 9.69
CA VAL A 109 -10.56 -10.20 10.25
C VAL A 109 -12.08 -10.22 10.15
N ASN A 110 -12.75 -9.12 10.47
CA ASN A 110 -14.21 -9.02 10.36
C ASN A 110 -14.70 -9.10 8.91
N ALA A 111 -13.97 -8.50 7.96
CA ALA A 111 -14.28 -8.64 6.53
C ALA A 111 -14.12 -10.09 6.04
N ALA A 112 -13.07 -10.79 6.51
CA ALA A 112 -12.84 -12.19 6.15
C ALA A 112 -13.88 -13.14 6.75
N LEU A 113 -14.21 -12.99 8.05
CA LEU A 113 -15.26 -13.75 8.72
C LEU A 113 -16.63 -13.53 8.05
N HIS A 114 -16.97 -12.28 7.73
CA HIS A 114 -18.21 -11.93 7.02
C HIS A 114 -18.29 -12.53 5.61
N LEU A 115 -17.20 -12.49 4.84
CA LEU A 115 -17.16 -13.06 3.49
C LEU A 115 -17.27 -14.59 3.52
N TYR A 116 -16.49 -15.24 4.40
CA TYR A 116 -16.54 -16.69 4.57
C TYR A 116 -17.90 -17.17 5.11
N GLY A 117 -18.49 -16.42 6.06
CA GLY A 117 -19.82 -16.72 6.60
C GLY A 117 -20.94 -16.62 5.55
N LYS A 118 -20.86 -15.66 4.60
CA LYS A 118 -21.77 -15.60 3.43
C LYS A 118 -21.68 -16.87 2.58
N GLN A 119 -20.49 -17.46 2.46
CA GLN A 119 -20.25 -18.66 1.65
C GLN A 119 -20.64 -19.96 2.40
N ASN A 120 -20.50 -19.99 3.73
CA ASN A 120 -20.65 -21.18 4.58
C ASN A 120 -21.88 -21.12 5.50
N GLN A 121 -23.00 -20.57 5.00
CA GLN A 121 -24.30 -20.55 5.69
C GLN A 121 -24.30 -19.91 7.09
N GLY A 122 -23.35 -19.01 7.35
CA GLY A 122 -23.16 -18.34 8.64
C GLY A 122 -22.17 -19.01 9.59
N ASP A 123 -21.65 -20.20 9.30
CA ASP A 123 -20.52 -20.74 10.07
C ASP A 123 -19.21 -20.06 9.67
N THR A 124 -18.43 -19.68 10.68
CA THR A 124 -17.09 -19.09 10.53
C THR A 124 -16.04 -19.82 11.38
N LYS A 125 -16.40 -20.96 11.97
CA LYS A 125 -15.46 -21.82 12.71
C LYS A 125 -14.43 -22.40 11.75
N GLY A 126 -13.19 -22.50 12.23
CA GLY A 126 -12.10 -23.09 11.45
C GLY A 126 -11.44 -22.18 10.41
N LEU A 127 -12.03 -21.02 10.07
CA LEU A 127 -11.48 -20.10 9.05
C LEU A 127 -9.99 -19.82 9.26
N LYS A 128 -9.20 -20.22 8.27
CA LYS A 128 -7.78 -19.93 8.15
C LYS A 128 -7.57 -18.78 7.18
N LEU A 129 -6.68 -17.89 7.57
CA LEU A 129 -6.13 -16.85 6.73
C LEU A 129 -4.71 -17.27 6.32
N LEU A 130 -4.38 -17.01 5.06
CA LEU A 130 -3.03 -17.14 4.54
C LEU A 130 -2.34 -15.78 4.58
N PHE A 131 -1.11 -15.78 5.09
CA PHE A 131 -0.28 -14.60 5.33
C PHE A 131 0.91 -14.63 4.38
N GLU A 132 1.10 -13.53 3.63
CA GLU A 132 2.06 -13.42 2.54
C GLU A 132 2.72 -12.03 2.51
N THR A 133 4.01 -11.96 2.23
CA THR A 133 4.73 -10.69 2.13
C THR A 133 4.17 -9.81 1.01
N LYS A 134 3.90 -8.53 1.29
CA LYS A 134 3.66 -7.60 0.20
C LYS A 134 4.97 -7.11 -0.41
N PHE A 135 5.26 -7.58 -1.62
CA PHE A 135 6.36 -7.11 -2.46
C PHE A 135 6.05 -5.76 -3.15
N ASP A 136 7.07 -4.88 -3.21
CA ASP A 136 7.05 -3.57 -3.86
C ASP A 136 7.82 -3.61 -5.19
N GLY A 137 7.15 -4.08 -6.24
CA GLY A 137 7.75 -4.25 -7.56
C GLY A 137 6.80 -3.88 -8.69
N GLU A 138 6.81 -4.67 -9.75
CA GLU A 138 5.91 -4.54 -10.89
C GLU A 138 5.14 -5.84 -11.15
N ARG A 139 3.88 -5.87 -10.74
CA ARG A 139 2.90 -6.92 -11.05
C ARG A 139 2.90 -7.28 -12.53
N VAL A 140 3.34 -8.50 -12.83
CA VAL A 140 3.52 -9.09 -14.16
C VAL A 140 2.80 -10.44 -14.24
N GLN A 141 2.02 -10.59 -15.31
CA GLN A 141 1.49 -11.86 -15.79
C GLN A 141 2.51 -12.44 -16.77
N LEU A 142 3.04 -13.64 -16.49
CA LEU A 142 3.90 -14.40 -17.39
C LEU A 142 3.09 -15.55 -18.00
N HIS A 143 3.03 -15.60 -19.33
CA HIS A 143 2.45 -16.72 -20.08
C HIS A 143 3.58 -17.42 -20.84
N LYS A 144 3.66 -18.75 -20.73
CA LYS A 144 4.60 -19.62 -21.44
C LYS A 144 3.84 -20.61 -22.31
N SER A 145 4.29 -20.85 -23.54
CA SER A 145 3.88 -21.99 -24.36
C SER A 145 5.07 -22.59 -25.08
N SER A 146 5.43 -23.84 -24.76
CA SER A 146 6.66 -24.51 -25.18
C SER A 146 7.91 -23.64 -24.94
N ASN A 147 8.41 -22.98 -25.99
CA ASN A 147 9.59 -22.10 -25.94
C ASN A 147 9.22 -20.62 -25.96
N SER A 148 7.97 -20.26 -26.26
CA SER A 148 7.55 -18.86 -26.39
C SER A 148 7.06 -18.29 -25.06
N TYR A 149 7.48 -17.07 -24.77
CA TYR A 149 7.17 -16.32 -23.56
C TYR A 149 6.47 -15.01 -23.93
N ARG A 150 5.49 -14.59 -23.12
CA ARG A 150 4.83 -13.29 -23.23
C ARG A 150 4.57 -12.72 -21.83
N TYR A 151 4.78 -11.42 -21.67
CA TYR A 151 4.74 -10.76 -20.36
C TYR A 151 3.84 -9.53 -20.39
N TRP A 152 2.83 -9.47 -19.52
CA TRP A 152 1.95 -8.31 -19.40
C TRP A 152 2.00 -7.68 -18.01
N SER A 153 2.16 -6.36 -17.98
CA SER A 153 1.95 -5.59 -16.75
C SER A 153 0.48 -5.61 -16.34
N ARG A 154 0.22 -5.31 -15.06
CA ARG A 154 -1.11 -5.15 -14.44
C ARG A 154 -2.22 -4.49 -15.29
N ASN A 155 -1.88 -3.59 -16.22
CA ASN A 155 -2.83 -2.84 -17.04
C ASN A 155 -2.91 -3.34 -18.51
N GLY A 156 -2.52 -4.59 -18.79
CA GLY A 156 -2.58 -5.17 -20.14
C GLY A 156 -1.53 -4.64 -21.13
N LEU A 157 -0.64 -3.74 -20.71
CA LEU A 157 0.51 -3.33 -21.52
C LEU A 157 1.57 -4.43 -21.49
N GLU A 158 1.93 -4.93 -22.67
CA GLU A 158 2.96 -5.94 -22.91
C GLU A 158 4.37 -5.39 -22.68
N TRP A 159 5.26 -6.25 -22.16
CA TRP A 159 6.67 -5.98 -21.88
C TRP A 159 7.62 -7.10 -22.36
N THR A 160 7.14 -8.00 -23.22
CA THR A 160 7.91 -9.15 -23.72
C THR A 160 9.29 -8.75 -24.27
N THR A 161 9.39 -7.67 -25.05
CA THR A 161 10.66 -7.15 -25.58
C THR A 161 11.70 -6.77 -24.51
N SER A 162 11.29 -6.55 -23.25
CA SER A 162 12.19 -6.26 -22.12
C SER A 162 12.64 -7.50 -21.34
N TYR A 163 11.98 -8.64 -21.53
CA TYR A 163 12.20 -9.89 -20.78
C TYR A 163 12.53 -11.10 -21.68
N GLY A 164 12.47 -10.91 -23.01
CA GLY A 164 12.63 -11.95 -24.01
C GLY A 164 11.29 -12.53 -24.49
N GLU A 165 11.28 -13.09 -25.69
CA GLU A 165 10.12 -13.79 -26.26
C GLU A 165 10.32 -15.29 -26.46
N ASP A 166 11.57 -15.76 -26.40
CA ASP A 166 11.94 -17.14 -26.76
C ASP A 166 12.99 -17.68 -25.78
N GLY A 167 12.62 -18.73 -25.05
CA GLY A 167 13.46 -19.39 -24.05
C GLY A 167 14.69 -20.11 -24.60
N THR A 168 14.85 -20.20 -25.93
CA THR A 168 16.01 -20.83 -26.59
C THR A 168 17.04 -19.82 -27.12
N ARG A 169 16.88 -18.52 -26.87
CA ARG A 169 17.79 -17.46 -27.35
C ARG A 169 18.57 -16.85 -26.19
N ASP A 170 19.89 -17.01 -26.17
CA ASP A 170 20.76 -16.51 -25.09
C ASP A 170 20.66 -14.99 -24.83
N PHE A 171 20.22 -14.20 -25.82
CA PHE A 171 20.01 -12.77 -25.67
C PHE A 171 18.69 -12.40 -24.94
N ASP A 172 17.71 -13.31 -24.92
CA ASP A 172 16.41 -13.16 -24.25
C ASP A 172 16.54 -13.48 -22.75
N ARG A 173 17.56 -12.89 -22.10
CA ARG A 173 18.16 -13.27 -20.81
C ARG A 173 17.19 -13.91 -19.80
N LEU A 174 16.16 -13.17 -19.36
CA LEU A 174 15.23 -13.66 -18.34
C LEU A 174 14.44 -14.88 -18.83
N SER A 175 13.87 -14.84 -20.03
CA SER A 175 13.13 -15.96 -20.61
C SER A 175 14.00 -17.20 -20.80
N ALA A 176 15.25 -17.04 -21.27
CA ALA A 176 16.20 -18.14 -21.40
C ALA A 176 16.59 -18.75 -20.03
N GLN A 177 16.91 -17.91 -19.04
CA GLN A 177 17.23 -18.36 -17.68
C GLN A 177 16.05 -19.10 -17.03
N LEU A 178 14.82 -18.60 -17.21
CA LEU A 178 13.60 -19.27 -16.76
C LEU A 178 13.38 -20.61 -17.47
N HIS A 179 13.58 -20.66 -18.80
CA HIS A 179 13.34 -21.84 -19.62
C HIS A 179 14.16 -23.05 -19.17
N CYS A 180 15.44 -22.84 -18.86
CA CYS A 180 16.35 -23.89 -18.37
C CYS A 180 15.93 -24.57 -17.05
N GLY A 181 15.04 -23.95 -16.26
CA GLY A 181 14.61 -24.48 -14.96
C GLY A 181 13.15 -24.94 -14.88
N PHE A 182 12.33 -24.76 -15.92
CA PHE A 182 10.99 -25.34 -15.94
C PHE A 182 11.10 -26.87 -16.03
N ALA A 183 10.27 -27.58 -15.25
CA ALA A 183 10.25 -29.04 -15.32
C ALA A 183 9.80 -29.51 -16.72
N GLN A 184 10.37 -30.61 -17.23
CA GLN A 184 10.17 -31.06 -18.63
C GLN A 184 8.70 -31.30 -19.01
N HIS A 185 7.83 -31.61 -18.06
CA HIS A 185 6.40 -31.81 -18.28
C HIS A 185 5.60 -30.50 -18.44
N VAL A 186 6.23 -29.33 -18.34
CA VAL A 186 5.57 -28.02 -18.32
C VAL A 186 5.62 -27.41 -19.71
N THR A 187 4.67 -27.78 -20.57
CA THR A 187 4.55 -27.15 -21.89
C THR A 187 4.05 -25.72 -21.73
N ASP A 188 2.96 -25.53 -20.99
CA ASP A 188 2.19 -24.29 -20.99
C ASP A 188 1.83 -23.85 -19.57
N CYS A 189 2.02 -22.58 -19.24
CA CYS A 189 1.57 -22.04 -17.97
C CYS A 189 1.21 -20.55 -18.01
N ILE A 190 0.39 -20.12 -17.05
CA ILE A 190 0.12 -18.71 -16.73
C ILE A 190 0.43 -18.50 -15.25
N LEU A 191 1.43 -17.66 -14.98
CA LEU A 191 1.92 -17.31 -13.65
C LEU A 191 1.61 -15.83 -13.37
N ASP A 192 1.09 -15.53 -12.18
CA ASP A 192 0.90 -14.15 -11.70
C ASP A 192 1.90 -13.89 -10.58
N GLY A 193 2.70 -12.83 -10.74
CA GLY A 193 3.85 -12.54 -9.88
C GLY A 193 4.19 -11.07 -9.82
N GLU A 194 5.06 -10.69 -8.89
CA GLU A 194 5.63 -9.33 -8.81
C GLU A 194 7.07 -9.40 -9.34
N MET A 195 7.35 -8.63 -10.40
CA MET A 195 8.71 -8.49 -10.92
C MET A 195 9.49 -7.50 -10.05
N MET A 196 10.51 -8.00 -9.38
CA MET A 196 11.42 -7.28 -8.50
C MET A 196 12.78 -7.04 -9.18
N ILE A 197 13.67 -6.33 -8.51
CA ILE A 197 15.08 -6.23 -8.86
C ILE A 197 15.85 -7.11 -7.88
N PHE A 198 16.79 -7.93 -8.37
CA PHE A 198 17.77 -8.62 -7.54
C PHE A 198 19.15 -8.00 -7.73
N SER A 199 19.85 -7.79 -6.63
CA SER A 199 21.23 -7.28 -6.59
C SER A 199 22.19 -8.45 -6.50
N ASN A 200 22.97 -8.67 -7.57
CA ASN A 200 23.99 -9.72 -7.61
C ASN A 200 25.17 -9.45 -6.66
N TRP A 201 25.35 -8.19 -6.22
CA TRP A 201 26.38 -7.79 -5.26
C TRP A 201 25.98 -8.10 -3.81
N SER A 202 24.78 -7.68 -3.38
CA SER A 202 24.29 -7.90 -2.02
C SER A 202 23.50 -9.20 -1.84
N LYS A 203 23.29 -9.96 -2.92
CA LYS A 203 22.50 -11.21 -2.98
C LYS A 203 21.12 -11.06 -2.35
N SER A 204 20.47 -9.93 -2.61
CA SER A 204 19.20 -9.54 -2.01
C SER A 204 18.23 -8.95 -3.03
N ILE A 205 16.94 -9.07 -2.71
CA ILE A 205 15.84 -8.49 -3.47
C ILE A 205 15.69 -7.02 -3.07
N MET A 206 15.76 -6.12 -4.04
CA MET A 206 15.73 -4.67 -3.86
C MET A 206 14.32 -4.11 -4.05
N SER A 207 13.99 -3.06 -3.30
CA SER A 207 12.74 -2.31 -3.45
C SER A 207 12.75 -1.35 -4.65
N LYS A 208 11.55 -0.96 -5.07
CA LYS A 208 11.29 -0.09 -6.23
C LYS A 208 11.68 1.38 -6.05
N SER A 209 12.11 1.79 -4.87
CA SER A 209 12.65 3.14 -4.62
C SER A 209 14.09 3.33 -5.10
N THR A 210 14.77 2.25 -5.52
CA THR A 210 16.04 2.32 -6.26
C THR A 210 15.87 3.04 -7.61
N LYS A 211 16.93 3.69 -8.13
CA LYS A 211 16.88 4.48 -9.39
C LYS A 211 16.76 3.60 -10.68
N PHE A 212 16.46 2.31 -10.56
CA PHE A 212 16.42 1.35 -11.66
C PHE A 212 14.98 0.99 -12.08
N ASP A 213 14.70 0.99 -13.38
CA ASP A 213 13.39 0.65 -13.94
C ASP A 213 13.42 -0.76 -14.55
N VAL A 214 12.76 -1.72 -13.89
CA VAL A 214 12.70 -3.15 -14.27
C VAL A 214 12.16 -3.38 -15.68
N LYS A 215 11.44 -2.40 -16.26
CA LYS A 215 10.81 -2.49 -17.59
C LYS A 215 11.70 -1.94 -18.70
N ARG A 216 12.74 -1.16 -18.39
CA ARG A 216 13.65 -0.60 -19.39
C ARG A 216 14.76 -1.60 -19.68
N SER A 217 15.11 -1.71 -20.95
CA SER A 217 16.24 -2.48 -21.45
C SER A 217 17.58 -1.83 -21.07
N SER A 218 17.91 -1.86 -19.78
CA SER A 218 19.13 -1.30 -19.19
C SER A 218 20.38 -2.15 -19.43
N TYR A 219 20.21 -3.36 -19.98
CA TYR A 219 21.25 -4.37 -20.28
C TYR A 219 22.37 -3.94 -21.25
N GLN A 220 22.37 -2.70 -21.74
CA GLN A 220 23.42 -2.14 -22.60
C GLN A 220 24.51 -1.37 -21.85
N ASN A 221 24.34 -1.08 -20.55
CA ASN A 221 25.36 -0.40 -19.74
C ASN A 221 26.11 -1.42 -18.84
N PRO A 222 27.43 -1.62 -18.97
CA PRO A 222 28.18 -2.62 -18.23
C PRO A 222 28.08 -2.53 -16.69
N GLU A 223 27.96 -1.31 -16.14
CA GLU A 223 27.81 -1.10 -14.69
C GLU A 223 26.49 -1.65 -14.12
N ILE A 224 25.50 -1.93 -14.99
CA ILE A 224 24.19 -2.46 -14.60
C ILE A 224 24.18 -3.99 -14.50
N ASN A 225 25.26 -4.69 -14.88
CA ASN A 225 25.37 -6.16 -14.72
C ASN A 225 25.23 -6.65 -13.25
N ASN A 226 25.35 -5.76 -12.26
CA ASN A 226 25.09 -6.07 -10.86
C ASN A 226 23.58 -6.18 -10.51
N TYR A 227 22.66 -5.87 -11.44
CA TYR A 227 21.21 -5.92 -11.22
C TYR A 227 20.50 -6.72 -12.32
N GLN A 228 19.52 -7.52 -11.93
CA GLN A 228 18.69 -8.32 -12.84
C GLN A 228 17.23 -8.36 -12.37
N PRO A 229 16.25 -8.61 -13.26
CA PRO A 229 14.88 -8.87 -12.83
C PRO A 229 14.80 -10.18 -12.05
N CYS A 230 13.94 -10.21 -11.04
CA CYS A 230 13.62 -11.41 -10.28
C CYS A 230 12.10 -11.53 -10.15
N PHE A 231 11.53 -12.63 -10.63
CA PHE A 231 10.08 -12.83 -10.65
C PHE A 231 9.64 -13.60 -9.40
N ILE A 232 8.83 -12.97 -8.54
CA ILE A 232 8.25 -13.64 -7.37
C ILE A 232 6.83 -14.07 -7.68
N VAL A 233 6.61 -15.38 -7.80
CA VAL A 233 5.30 -15.97 -8.13
C VAL A 233 4.50 -16.23 -6.85
N PHE A 234 3.25 -15.77 -6.82
CA PHE A 234 2.28 -16.07 -5.74
C PHE A 234 0.99 -16.70 -6.27
N ASP A 235 0.85 -16.91 -7.58
CA ASP A 235 -0.33 -17.55 -8.19
C ASP A 235 -0.04 -18.29 -9.51
N ILE A 236 -0.87 -19.30 -9.80
CA ILE A 236 -0.85 -20.09 -11.04
C ILE A 236 -2.28 -20.19 -11.53
N LEU A 237 -2.57 -19.68 -12.73
CA LEU A 237 -3.93 -19.61 -13.27
C LEU A 237 -4.19 -20.63 -14.37
N TYR A 238 -3.13 -21.20 -14.95
CA TYR A 238 -3.20 -22.20 -16.02
C TYR A 238 -1.94 -23.06 -16.00
N LEU A 239 -2.11 -24.36 -16.24
CA LEU A 239 -1.02 -25.33 -16.40
C LEU A 239 -1.46 -26.42 -17.38
N ASN A 240 -0.73 -26.62 -18.48
CA ASN A 240 -0.92 -27.72 -19.44
C ASN A 240 -2.39 -27.98 -19.85
N SER A 241 -3.09 -26.94 -20.30
CA SER A 241 -4.53 -26.96 -20.67
C SER A 241 -5.55 -27.09 -19.54
N GLN A 242 -5.12 -27.10 -18.26
CA GLN A 242 -5.99 -26.97 -17.10
C GLN A 242 -6.03 -25.53 -16.61
N VAL A 243 -7.21 -25.04 -16.26
CA VAL A 243 -7.45 -23.70 -15.68
C VAL A 243 -7.51 -23.83 -14.16
N CYS A 244 -6.57 -23.20 -13.45
CA CYS A 244 -6.33 -23.42 -12.02
C CYS A 244 -7.14 -22.50 -11.09
N LEU A 245 -7.97 -21.60 -11.65
CA LEU A 245 -8.73 -20.56 -10.93
C LEU A 245 -9.48 -20.99 -9.64
N PRO A 246 -10.09 -22.20 -9.50
CA PRO A 246 -10.89 -22.52 -8.32
C PRO A 246 -10.10 -23.04 -7.09
N TYR A 247 -8.82 -23.41 -7.24
CA TYR A 247 -8.02 -24.01 -6.16
C TYR A 247 -6.79 -23.17 -5.84
N VAL A 248 -6.71 -22.68 -4.62
CA VAL A 248 -5.61 -21.84 -4.15
C VAL A 248 -4.56 -22.68 -3.42
N TYR A 249 -3.29 -22.30 -3.55
CA TYR A 249 -2.13 -22.83 -2.81
C TYR A 249 -1.65 -24.25 -3.11
N HIS A 250 -1.95 -24.80 -4.29
CA HIS A 250 -1.17 -25.93 -4.82
C HIS A 250 0.30 -25.57 -5.14
N ILE A 251 0.78 -24.35 -4.90
CA ILE A 251 2.16 -23.91 -5.21
C ILE A 251 3.24 -24.76 -4.51
N ASN A 252 2.91 -25.41 -3.37
CA ASN A 252 3.84 -26.34 -2.70
C ASN A 252 3.75 -27.78 -3.23
N ASP A 253 2.59 -28.20 -3.75
CA ASP A 253 2.40 -29.51 -4.41
C ASP A 253 2.99 -29.49 -5.83
N PHE A 254 2.81 -28.35 -6.50
CA PHE A 254 3.31 -28.06 -7.82
C PHE A 254 4.81 -27.73 -7.77
N LYS A 255 5.61 -28.71 -8.21
CA LYS A 255 7.02 -28.55 -8.60
C LYS A 255 7.30 -28.18 -10.09
N PRO A 256 6.40 -27.57 -10.90
CA PRO A 256 6.70 -27.18 -12.28
C PRO A 256 7.47 -25.86 -12.37
N ILE A 257 7.36 -24.99 -11.36
CA ILE A 257 8.00 -23.67 -11.33
C ILE A 257 9.47 -23.81 -10.92
N PRO A 258 10.42 -23.24 -11.67
CA PRO A 258 11.81 -23.14 -11.23
C PRO A 258 11.94 -22.31 -9.95
N ILE A 259 12.80 -22.74 -9.04
CA ILE A 259 13.43 -21.85 -8.06
C ILE A 259 14.88 -21.68 -8.50
N ILE A 260 15.20 -20.49 -9.03
CA ILE A 260 16.54 -20.14 -9.53
C ILE A 260 16.97 -18.88 -8.80
N ASP A 261 18.07 -18.96 -8.06
CA ASP A 261 18.55 -17.87 -7.21
C ASP A 261 18.74 -16.57 -8.01
N GLY A 262 18.16 -15.49 -7.48
CA GLY A 262 18.14 -14.17 -8.09
C GLY A 262 17.29 -14.01 -9.36
N ILE A 263 16.61 -15.04 -9.85
CA ILE A 263 15.86 -15.02 -11.12
C ILE A 263 14.37 -15.32 -10.91
N ILE A 264 14.03 -16.36 -10.14
CA ILE A 264 12.65 -16.70 -9.84
C ILE A 264 12.54 -17.40 -8.47
N TYR A 265 11.59 -16.93 -7.68
CA TYR A 265 11.23 -17.53 -6.40
C TYR A 265 9.71 -17.74 -6.32
N VAL A 266 9.31 -18.73 -5.55
CA VAL A 266 7.95 -18.83 -4.99
C VAL A 266 7.84 -17.89 -3.79
N SER A 267 6.73 -17.16 -3.71
CA SER A 267 6.33 -16.38 -2.55
C SER A 267 6.19 -17.26 -1.30
N LYS A 268 6.93 -16.96 -0.22
CA LYS A 268 6.77 -17.64 1.07
C LYS A 268 5.45 -17.20 1.73
N TRP A 269 4.68 -18.17 2.21
CA TRP A 269 3.43 -17.96 2.95
C TRP A 269 3.28 -18.96 4.09
N TYR A 270 2.38 -18.66 5.03
CA TYR A 270 1.89 -19.61 6.03
C TYR A 270 0.40 -19.37 6.32
N THR A 271 -0.27 -20.29 7.02
CA THR A 271 -1.66 -20.12 7.44
C THR A 271 -1.79 -20.03 8.96
N ALA A 272 -2.76 -19.26 9.44
CA ALA A 272 -3.15 -19.21 10.85
C ALA A 272 -4.65 -18.87 10.97
N SER A 273 -5.22 -19.03 12.15
CA SER A 273 -6.63 -18.71 12.42
C SER A 273 -6.95 -17.23 12.17
N ALA A 274 -8.18 -16.92 11.75
CA ALA A 274 -8.67 -15.55 11.59
C ALA A 274 -8.77 -14.81 12.94
N ARG A 275 -7.64 -14.26 13.43
CA ARG A 275 -7.51 -13.51 14.69
C ARG A 275 -6.71 -12.24 14.48
N GLN A 276 -7.11 -11.16 15.16
CA GLN A 276 -6.41 -9.86 15.11
C GLN A 276 -4.94 -9.99 15.56
N THR A 277 -4.66 -10.83 16.55
CA THR A 277 -3.31 -11.12 17.05
C THR A 277 -2.37 -11.67 15.98
N GLU A 278 -2.86 -12.55 15.09
CA GLU A 278 -2.05 -13.13 14.01
C GLU A 278 -1.79 -12.11 12.90
N VAL A 279 -2.77 -11.28 12.55
CA VAL A 279 -2.57 -10.14 11.64
C VAL A 279 -1.54 -9.17 12.22
N ALA A 280 -1.64 -8.85 13.51
CA ALA A 280 -0.70 -7.96 14.20
C ALA A 280 0.73 -8.53 14.24
N ARG A 281 0.88 -9.82 14.60
CA ARG A 281 2.17 -10.54 14.63
C ARG A 281 2.81 -10.57 13.25
N ALA A 282 2.05 -10.93 12.22
CA ALA A 282 2.52 -11.02 10.84
C ALA A 282 2.95 -9.66 10.29
N PHE A 283 2.10 -8.66 10.47
CA PHE A 283 2.33 -7.30 10.01
C PHE A 283 3.53 -6.66 10.69
N ASN A 284 3.65 -6.77 12.02
CA ASN A 284 4.76 -6.19 12.76
C ASN A 284 6.11 -6.82 12.37
N HIS A 285 6.18 -8.14 12.15
CA HIS A 285 7.41 -8.78 11.66
C HIS A 285 7.78 -8.26 10.27
N LEU A 286 6.89 -8.31 9.29
CA LEU A 286 7.19 -7.83 7.93
C LEU A 286 7.58 -6.35 7.87
N VAL A 287 7.06 -5.52 8.77
CA VAL A 287 7.45 -4.10 8.90
C VAL A 287 8.83 -3.93 9.55
N ASN A 288 9.17 -4.71 10.60
CA ASN A 288 10.54 -4.75 11.13
C ASN A 288 11.54 -5.24 10.07
N ASP A 289 11.13 -6.17 9.20
CA ASP A 289 11.90 -6.72 8.08
C ASP A 289 11.86 -5.78 6.84
N HIS A 290 11.47 -4.51 7.01
CA HIS A 290 11.50 -3.43 6.02
C HIS A 290 10.64 -3.63 4.75
N GLN A 291 9.72 -4.60 4.77
CA GLN A 291 8.82 -4.92 3.65
C GLN A 291 7.70 -3.87 3.48
N GLU A 292 7.00 -3.90 2.33
CA GLU A 292 5.96 -2.90 2.01
C GLU A 292 4.67 -3.05 2.84
N GLY A 293 4.52 -4.18 3.52
CA GLY A 293 3.34 -4.57 4.29
C GLY A 293 2.99 -6.05 4.13
N LEU A 294 1.74 -6.38 4.45
CA LEU A 294 1.22 -7.75 4.49
C LEU A 294 0.06 -7.90 3.49
N ILE A 295 0.08 -9.00 2.73
CA ILE A 295 -1.08 -9.56 2.03
C ILE A 295 -1.71 -10.62 2.94
N VAL A 296 -3.05 -10.61 3.01
CA VAL A 296 -3.82 -11.66 3.68
C VAL A 296 -4.88 -12.17 2.72
N LYS A 297 -5.01 -13.49 2.58
CA LYS A 297 -5.98 -14.14 1.71
C LYS A 297 -6.81 -15.15 2.51
N ILE A 298 -8.02 -15.50 2.07
CA ILE A 298 -8.70 -16.71 2.57
C ILE A 298 -7.85 -17.93 2.17
N ALA A 299 -7.64 -18.86 3.12
CA ALA A 299 -6.90 -20.09 2.89
C ALA A 299 -7.80 -21.28 2.49
N ASP A 300 -9.05 -21.29 2.99
CA ASP A 300 -10.00 -22.36 2.79
C ASP A 300 -10.68 -22.31 1.41
N SER A 301 -11.09 -23.48 0.90
CA SER A 301 -11.67 -23.63 -0.44
C SER A 301 -13.21 -23.63 -0.39
N PRO A 302 -13.91 -23.02 -1.37
CA PRO A 302 -13.38 -22.33 -2.56
C PRO A 302 -13.11 -20.84 -2.33
N SER A 303 -11.87 -20.42 -2.59
CA SER A 303 -11.43 -19.01 -2.59
C SER A 303 -10.88 -18.61 -3.98
N PRO A 304 -11.70 -18.66 -5.04
CA PRO A 304 -11.24 -18.63 -6.43
C PRO A 304 -10.50 -17.34 -6.79
N TYR A 305 -9.61 -17.43 -7.78
CA TYR A 305 -9.00 -16.25 -8.39
C TYR A 305 -10.05 -15.47 -9.20
N LEU A 306 -10.24 -14.17 -8.90
CA LEU A 306 -11.28 -13.32 -9.49
C LEU A 306 -10.68 -12.14 -10.29
N PRO A 307 -10.53 -12.27 -11.63
CA PRO A 307 -9.95 -11.23 -12.48
C PRO A 307 -10.63 -9.86 -12.33
N GLY A 308 -9.83 -8.83 -12.06
CA GLY A 308 -10.27 -7.43 -11.91
C GLY A 308 -11.10 -7.10 -10.66
N ILE A 309 -11.58 -8.08 -9.91
CA ILE A 309 -12.35 -7.88 -8.68
C ILE A 309 -11.44 -7.34 -7.57
N ARG A 310 -12.04 -6.62 -6.60
CA ARG A 310 -11.33 -6.08 -5.43
C ARG A 310 -12.08 -6.27 -4.12
N THR A 311 -13.31 -5.78 -4.07
CA THR A 311 -14.17 -5.84 -2.89
C THR A 311 -14.85 -7.19 -2.79
N ASP A 312 -15.05 -7.71 -1.57
CA ASP A 312 -15.58 -9.07 -1.34
C ASP A 312 -14.77 -10.16 -2.10
N SER A 313 -13.47 -9.94 -2.34
CA SER A 313 -12.63 -10.81 -3.18
C SER A 313 -11.93 -11.95 -2.42
N GLY A 314 -11.93 -11.93 -1.09
CA GLY A 314 -11.13 -12.84 -0.27
C GLY A 314 -9.64 -12.46 -0.15
N TRP A 315 -9.20 -11.36 -0.77
CA TRP A 315 -7.83 -10.86 -0.70
C TRP A 315 -7.78 -9.45 -0.10
N TRP A 316 -7.01 -9.27 0.96
CA TRP A 316 -6.75 -7.99 1.62
C TRP A 316 -5.27 -7.64 1.63
N LYS A 317 -4.99 -6.36 1.82
CA LYS A 317 -3.65 -5.83 2.10
C LYS A 317 -3.72 -4.83 3.25
N ILE A 318 -2.71 -4.88 4.10
CA ILE A 318 -2.51 -3.96 5.21
C ILE A 318 -1.07 -3.44 5.17
N LYS A 319 -0.90 -2.16 5.46
CA LYS A 319 0.34 -1.39 5.24
C LYS A 319 0.54 -0.37 6.34
N PRO A 320 1.78 0.06 6.60
CA PRO A 320 2.05 1.20 7.47
C PRO A 320 1.28 2.48 7.07
N ASP A 321 1.24 2.86 5.79
CA ASP A 321 0.52 4.07 5.31
C ASP A 321 -1.01 3.98 5.35
N TYR A 322 -1.57 2.89 5.90
CA TYR A 322 -3.02 2.69 6.03
C TYR A 322 -3.53 2.84 7.47
N ILE A 323 -2.64 2.85 8.47
CA ILE A 323 -2.97 2.73 9.89
C ILE A 323 -2.66 4.06 10.59
N GLN A 324 -3.68 4.65 11.22
CA GLN A 324 -3.57 5.98 11.81
C GLN A 324 -2.58 5.98 12.99
N GLY A 325 -1.69 6.97 13.01
CA GLY A 325 -0.69 7.15 14.07
C GLY A 325 0.50 6.18 14.03
N LEU A 326 0.54 5.24 13.08
CA LEU A 326 1.61 4.24 12.98
C LEU A 326 2.88 4.77 12.27
N LEU A 327 2.70 5.68 11.31
CA LEU A 327 3.81 6.44 10.73
C LEU A 327 4.11 7.71 11.53
N GLU A 328 5.28 8.29 11.29
CA GLU A 328 5.58 9.68 11.63
C GLU A 328 5.09 10.63 10.51
N ASP A 329 4.36 11.68 10.88
CA ASP A 329 3.85 12.70 9.97
C ASP A 329 4.77 13.94 9.99
N LEU A 330 4.91 14.61 8.85
CA LEU A 330 5.88 15.68 8.62
C LEU A 330 5.20 17.04 8.42
N ASP A 331 5.40 17.98 9.33
CA ASP A 331 4.83 19.33 9.26
C ASP A 331 5.62 20.24 8.29
N CYS A 332 5.28 20.21 7.00
CA CYS A 332 5.98 20.97 5.96
C CYS A 332 5.23 22.24 5.55
N ILE A 333 5.96 23.33 5.28
CA ILE A 333 5.38 24.60 4.84
C ILE A 333 5.11 24.62 3.32
N ILE A 334 3.97 25.20 2.91
CA ILE A 334 3.73 25.50 1.49
C ILE A 334 4.62 26.67 1.06
N VAL A 335 5.38 26.51 -0.02
CA VAL A 335 6.20 27.58 -0.63
C VAL A 335 5.79 27.90 -2.07
N GLY A 336 5.07 26.99 -2.73
CA GLY A 336 4.65 27.16 -4.11
C GLY A 336 3.35 26.45 -4.46
N GLY A 337 2.81 26.80 -5.62
CA GLY A 337 1.56 26.26 -6.16
C GLY A 337 1.65 25.96 -7.65
N TYR A 338 0.84 24.99 -8.09
CA TYR A 338 0.67 24.63 -9.50
C TYR A 338 -0.79 24.78 -9.92
N PHE A 339 -1.00 25.43 -11.07
CA PHE A 339 -2.35 25.64 -11.61
C PHE A 339 -2.97 24.35 -12.14
N HIS A 340 -4.29 24.36 -12.33
CA HIS A 340 -4.99 23.26 -12.98
C HIS A 340 -5.30 23.57 -14.44
N HIS A 341 -4.66 22.82 -15.35
CA HIS A 341 -4.95 22.89 -16.78
C HIS A 341 -6.12 21.95 -17.13
N ARG A 342 -7.19 22.49 -17.71
CA ARG A 342 -8.28 21.69 -18.31
C ARG A 342 -8.34 21.97 -19.80
N GLY A 343 -7.54 21.21 -20.56
CA GLY A 343 -7.19 21.57 -21.94
C GLY A 343 -6.44 22.90 -21.97
N ASN A 344 -6.69 23.72 -23.00
CA ASN A 344 -6.01 25.01 -23.17
C ASN A 344 -6.47 26.11 -22.17
N LYS A 345 -7.42 25.83 -21.28
CA LYS A 345 -7.83 26.77 -20.22
C LYS A 345 -7.04 26.50 -18.94
N ILE A 346 -6.22 27.48 -18.54
CA ILE A 346 -5.69 27.59 -17.19
C ILE A 346 -6.86 27.92 -16.26
N ILE A 347 -7.13 27.05 -15.29
CA ILE A 347 -7.96 27.41 -14.14
C ILE A 347 -7.01 28.03 -13.11
N THR A 348 -7.25 29.29 -12.76
CA THR A 348 -6.42 30.13 -11.87
C THR A 348 -6.39 29.68 -10.40
N ARG A 349 -6.79 28.44 -10.11
CA ARG A 349 -6.77 27.82 -8.78
C ARG A 349 -5.58 26.87 -8.69
N VAL A 350 -4.90 26.94 -7.55
CA VAL A 350 -3.79 26.05 -7.20
C VAL A 350 -4.39 24.70 -6.75
N ASN A 351 -4.05 23.63 -7.46
CA ASN A 351 -4.55 22.28 -7.18
C ASN A 351 -3.47 21.28 -6.75
N HIS A 352 -2.20 21.71 -6.72
CA HIS A 352 -1.07 20.97 -6.16
C HIS A 352 -0.18 22.00 -5.45
N PHE A 353 0.44 21.62 -4.34
CA PHE A 353 1.31 22.49 -3.55
C PHE A 353 2.74 21.97 -3.57
N LEU A 354 3.71 22.89 -3.69
CA LEU A 354 5.12 22.62 -3.44
C LEU A 354 5.40 22.92 -1.97
N CYS A 355 5.84 21.91 -1.25
CA CYS A 355 6.14 21.99 0.17
C CYS A 355 7.66 21.96 0.40
N ALA A 356 8.10 22.63 1.45
CA ALA A 356 9.50 22.78 1.85
C ALA A 356 9.70 22.46 3.32
N VAL A 357 10.97 22.25 3.67
CA VAL A 357 11.49 22.23 5.05
C VAL A 357 12.31 23.49 5.31
N ARG A 358 12.37 23.91 6.58
CA ARG A 358 13.07 25.11 7.02
C ARG A 358 14.58 24.85 7.13
N GLY A 359 15.40 25.75 6.64
CA GLY A 359 16.83 25.76 6.93
C GLY A 359 17.07 26.12 8.39
N ASP A 360 17.99 25.40 9.04
CA ASP A 360 18.42 25.72 10.40
C ASP A 360 19.11 27.10 10.42
N GLU A 361 18.99 27.83 11.54
CA GLU A 361 19.44 29.22 11.60
C GLU A 361 20.94 29.31 11.86
N SER A 362 21.65 30.10 11.05
CA SER A 362 23.10 30.31 11.18
C SER A 362 23.43 31.15 12.41
N THR A 363 24.21 30.59 13.33
CA THR A 363 24.73 31.27 14.54
C THR A 363 25.89 32.24 14.27
N SER A 364 26.26 32.46 13.01
CA SER A 364 27.30 33.41 12.59
C SER A 364 26.72 34.82 12.39
N GLU A 365 27.22 35.81 13.12
CA GLU A 365 26.67 37.18 13.17
C GLU A 365 26.85 37.99 11.87
N ASP A 366 27.78 37.59 11.00
CA ASP A 366 28.23 38.37 9.82
C ASP A 366 27.33 38.29 8.56
N ASN A 367 26.11 37.76 8.64
CA ASN A 367 25.14 37.85 7.54
C ASN A 367 23.73 38.16 8.06
N LEU A 368 23.00 39.01 7.31
CA LEU A 368 21.58 39.25 7.53
C LEU A 368 20.81 37.93 7.37
N ASN A 369 20.42 37.33 8.49
CA ASN A 369 19.91 35.95 8.60
C ASN A 369 18.56 35.75 7.90
N LEU A 370 18.59 35.60 6.57
CA LEU A 370 17.44 35.24 5.75
C LEU A 370 17.19 33.74 5.83
N THR A 371 16.26 33.32 6.70
CA THR A 371 15.87 31.90 6.87
C THR A 371 15.54 31.26 5.51
N ARG A 372 16.38 30.33 5.08
CA ARG A 372 16.21 29.61 3.80
C ARG A 372 15.17 28.50 3.94
N PHE A 373 14.50 28.18 2.83
CA PHE A 373 13.54 27.09 2.74
C PHE A 373 13.91 26.18 1.57
N TYR A 374 14.04 24.89 1.84
CA TYR A 374 14.47 23.89 0.88
C TYR A 374 13.27 23.09 0.40
N THR A 375 13.00 23.12 -0.92
CA THR A 375 11.89 22.32 -1.46
C THR A 375 12.11 20.84 -1.16
N PHE A 376 11.02 20.15 -0.83
CA PHE A 376 11.03 18.78 -0.32
C PHE A 376 10.07 17.87 -1.09
N CYS A 377 8.80 18.24 -1.26
CA CYS A 377 7.86 17.40 -2.00
C CYS A 377 6.69 18.17 -2.62
N LYS A 378 6.00 17.53 -3.57
CA LYS A 378 4.85 18.07 -4.30
C LYS A 378 3.59 17.27 -3.95
N VAL A 379 2.66 17.90 -3.23
CA VAL A 379 1.46 17.25 -2.68
C VAL A 379 0.18 17.66 -3.43
N LYS A 380 -0.82 16.77 -3.40
CA LYS A 380 -2.13 16.93 -4.06
C LYS A 380 -3.25 16.21 -3.31
N SER A 381 -2.97 14.97 -2.92
CA SER A 381 -3.85 14.06 -2.19
C SER A 381 -4.06 14.51 -0.74
N GLY A 382 -5.19 14.12 -0.14
CA GLY A 382 -5.51 14.34 1.28
C GLY A 382 -6.58 15.42 1.52
N LEU A 383 -6.50 16.54 0.81
CA LEU A 383 -7.45 17.64 0.96
C LEU A 383 -8.83 17.31 0.37
N THR A 384 -9.89 17.59 1.12
CA THR A 384 -11.27 17.59 0.60
C THR A 384 -11.50 18.77 -0.36
N VAL A 385 -12.57 18.68 -1.16
CA VAL A 385 -13.00 19.77 -2.06
C VAL A 385 -13.40 21.04 -1.30
N LYS A 386 -13.76 20.94 0.00
CA LYS A 386 -14.02 22.09 0.89
C LYS A 386 -12.70 22.75 1.29
N GLN A 387 -11.81 22.00 1.93
CA GLN A 387 -10.48 22.47 2.37
C GLN A 387 -9.65 23.06 1.22
N LEU A 388 -9.67 22.46 0.04
CA LEU A 388 -8.94 22.98 -1.12
C LEU A 388 -9.47 24.35 -1.59
N LYS A 389 -10.78 24.60 -1.49
CA LYS A 389 -11.37 25.94 -1.76
C LYS A 389 -10.97 26.94 -0.67
N GLU A 390 -10.91 26.51 0.58
CA GLU A 390 -10.55 27.35 1.73
C GLU A 390 -9.07 27.78 1.66
N ILE A 391 -8.13 26.86 1.40
CA ILE A 391 -6.72 27.19 1.14
C ILE A 391 -6.58 28.14 -0.06
N ASN A 392 -7.30 27.90 -1.16
CA ASN A 392 -7.28 28.80 -2.32
C ASN A 392 -7.86 30.20 -2.00
N LYS A 393 -8.82 30.32 -1.07
CA LYS A 393 -9.36 31.60 -0.61
C LYS A 393 -8.38 32.34 0.30
N LEU A 394 -7.71 31.63 1.21
CA LEU A 394 -6.75 32.19 2.17
C LEU A 394 -5.47 32.66 1.44
N LEU A 395 -4.79 31.76 0.73
CA LEU A 395 -3.52 32.04 0.06
C LEU A 395 -3.69 32.83 -1.24
N GLY A 396 -4.92 32.89 -1.79
CA GLY A 396 -5.24 33.45 -3.11
C GLY A 396 -4.66 34.84 -3.40
N LYS A 397 -4.67 35.73 -2.40
CA LYS A 397 -4.18 37.12 -2.49
C LYS A 397 -2.67 37.28 -2.29
N HIS A 398 -1.96 36.21 -1.91
CA HIS A 398 -0.53 36.22 -1.57
C HIS A 398 0.36 35.55 -2.63
N TRP A 399 -0.23 34.80 -3.57
CA TRP A 399 0.48 34.17 -4.69
C TRP A 399 1.12 35.21 -5.62
N LYS A 400 2.40 34.99 -5.93
CA LYS A 400 3.18 35.74 -6.93
C LYS A 400 3.67 34.78 -8.01
N VAL A 401 3.78 35.24 -9.27
CA VAL A 401 4.32 34.40 -10.36
C VAL A 401 5.77 34.05 -10.07
N TYR A 402 6.17 32.79 -10.29
CA TYR A 402 7.55 32.34 -10.12
C TYR A 402 8.32 32.40 -11.45
N ASP A 403 9.43 33.13 -11.48
CA ASP A 403 10.30 33.15 -12.67
C ASP A 403 11.13 31.87 -12.74
N LYS A 404 10.71 30.94 -13.61
CA LYS A 404 11.40 29.67 -13.83
C LYS A 404 12.76 29.83 -14.54
N LYS A 405 13.04 30.98 -15.17
CA LYS A 405 14.32 31.28 -15.83
C LYS A 405 15.39 31.78 -14.84
N HIS A 406 14.98 32.61 -13.88
CA HIS A 406 15.87 33.22 -12.89
C HIS A 406 15.50 32.72 -11.47
N PRO A 407 15.78 31.44 -11.15
CA PRO A 407 15.48 30.89 -9.84
C PRO A 407 16.27 31.63 -8.75
N ASN A 408 15.69 31.70 -7.55
CA ASN A 408 16.28 32.28 -6.33
C ASN A 408 16.66 33.78 -6.46
N SER A 409 16.08 34.52 -7.42
CA SER A 409 16.39 35.94 -7.65
C SER A 409 15.58 36.89 -6.77
N SER A 410 16.22 37.90 -6.21
CA SER A 410 15.58 39.02 -5.48
C SER A 410 14.55 38.54 -4.44
N SER A 411 13.25 38.71 -4.67
CA SER A 411 12.20 38.34 -3.71
C SER A 411 12.05 36.83 -3.45
N THR A 412 12.81 35.97 -4.12
CA THR A 412 12.81 34.50 -3.94
C THR A 412 14.15 33.93 -3.47
N GLU A 413 15.12 34.75 -3.06
CA GLU A 413 16.44 34.30 -2.59
C GLU A 413 16.39 33.35 -1.37
N TRP A 414 15.37 33.51 -0.52
CA TRP A 414 15.07 32.62 0.60
C TRP A 414 14.61 31.21 0.17
N LEU A 415 14.11 31.05 -1.06
CA LEU A 415 13.53 29.80 -1.55
C LEU A 415 14.52 29.03 -2.42
N CYS A 416 15.16 28.01 -1.84
CA CYS A 416 16.00 27.10 -2.60
C CYS A 416 15.11 26.16 -3.44
N VAL A 417 15.34 26.10 -4.75
CA VAL A 417 14.71 25.13 -5.66
C VAL A 417 15.76 24.35 -6.44
N ASN A 418 15.37 23.22 -7.05
CA ASN A 418 16.20 22.50 -8.01
C ASN A 418 15.50 22.45 -9.39
N SER A 419 15.10 21.26 -9.87
CA SER A 419 14.48 21.09 -11.20
C SER A 419 12.94 21.11 -11.16
N GLU A 420 12.31 20.68 -10.06
CA GLU A 420 10.86 20.87 -9.85
C GLU A 420 10.60 22.29 -9.33
N ARG A 421 9.90 23.11 -10.14
CA ARG A 421 9.68 24.55 -9.90
C ARG A 421 8.19 24.92 -10.03
N PRO A 422 7.63 25.70 -9.08
CA PRO A 422 6.19 25.99 -9.04
C PRO A 422 5.78 27.02 -10.10
N ASP A 423 4.48 27.14 -10.37
CA ASP A 423 3.95 28.20 -11.25
C ASP A 423 3.84 29.54 -10.50
N VAL A 424 3.49 29.46 -9.22
CA VAL A 424 3.40 30.59 -8.29
C VAL A 424 4.10 30.27 -6.98
N TRP A 425 4.61 31.29 -6.30
CA TRP A 425 5.24 31.21 -4.98
C TRP A 425 4.51 32.08 -3.96
N ILE A 426 4.76 31.81 -2.68
CA ILE A 426 4.21 32.55 -1.54
C ILE A 426 5.30 32.78 -0.49
N ALA A 427 5.33 33.95 0.14
CA ALA A 427 6.29 34.22 1.22
C ALA A 427 5.92 33.42 2.49
N PRO A 428 6.88 32.89 3.27
CA PRO A 428 6.61 32.03 4.43
C PRO A 428 5.61 32.65 5.43
N GLN A 429 5.75 33.95 5.70
CA GLN A 429 4.92 34.72 6.63
C GLN A 429 3.46 34.86 6.19
N SER A 430 3.13 34.52 4.94
CA SER A 430 1.77 34.53 4.37
C SER A 430 1.22 33.13 4.08
N SER A 431 1.96 32.08 4.45
CA SER A 431 1.68 30.71 4.04
C SER A 431 1.01 29.87 5.14
N LEU A 432 0.88 28.57 4.90
CA LEU A 432 0.33 27.58 5.82
C LEU A 432 1.26 26.37 5.92
N VAL A 433 1.29 25.76 7.11
CA VAL A 433 1.91 24.46 7.35
C VAL A 433 0.89 23.35 7.08
N LEU A 434 1.34 22.27 6.44
CA LEU A 434 0.56 21.07 6.18
C LEU A 434 1.24 19.89 6.87
N GLN A 435 0.47 19.11 7.62
CA GLN A 435 0.92 17.82 8.14
C GLN A 435 0.86 16.81 6.98
N LEU A 436 2.02 16.31 6.57
CA LEU A 436 2.19 15.44 5.40
C LEU A 436 2.55 14.00 5.80
N HIS A 437 1.95 13.05 5.09
CA HIS A 437 2.12 11.62 5.31
C HIS A 437 2.53 10.93 4.01
N GLY A 438 3.43 9.96 4.09
CA GLY A 438 3.93 9.17 2.97
C GLY A 438 4.63 7.91 3.46
N ALA A 439 4.97 6.99 2.56
CA ALA A 439 5.43 5.66 2.96
C ALA A 439 6.90 5.62 3.44
N GLU A 440 7.75 6.44 2.83
CA GLU A 440 9.20 6.48 3.08
C GLU A 440 9.80 7.77 2.52
N LEU A 441 10.96 8.17 3.03
CA LEU A 441 11.86 9.16 2.45
C LEU A 441 12.73 8.49 1.38
N ILE A 442 12.93 9.16 0.25
CA ILE A 442 13.80 8.70 -0.84
C ILE A 442 14.69 9.84 -1.34
N GLN A 443 15.90 9.53 -1.81
CA GLN A 443 16.76 10.53 -2.46
C GLN A 443 16.09 11.11 -3.71
N SER A 444 16.24 12.42 -3.95
CA SER A 444 15.63 13.07 -5.11
C SER A 444 16.40 14.29 -5.61
N ASP A 445 16.89 14.19 -6.85
CA ASP A 445 17.53 15.27 -7.59
C ASP A 445 16.51 16.32 -8.12
N SER A 446 15.23 16.17 -7.77
CA SER A 446 14.14 17.08 -8.16
C SER A 446 13.95 18.27 -7.20
N TYR A 447 14.32 18.08 -5.93
CA TYR A 447 14.03 18.99 -4.82
C TYR A 447 15.33 19.43 -4.14
N SER A 448 15.37 20.61 -3.51
CA SER A 448 16.64 21.21 -3.07
C SER A 448 17.16 20.67 -1.73
N CYS A 449 16.36 19.93 -0.95
CA CYS A 449 16.84 19.22 0.23
C CYS A 449 17.48 17.85 -0.09
N GLY A 450 17.60 17.48 -1.37
CA GLY A 450 18.19 16.20 -1.83
C GLY A 450 17.33 14.95 -1.57
N MET A 451 16.17 15.11 -0.93
CA MET A 451 15.24 14.03 -0.54
C MET A 451 13.80 14.39 -0.93
N THR A 452 12.91 13.41 -0.94
CA THR A 452 11.46 13.64 -1.07
C THR A 452 10.66 12.54 -0.39
N LEU A 453 9.39 12.85 -0.10
CA LEU A 453 8.44 11.92 0.52
C LEU A 453 7.76 11.06 -0.56
N ARG A 454 7.82 9.73 -0.44
CA ARG A 454 7.16 8.79 -1.36
C ARG A 454 5.66 8.69 -1.07
N PHE A 455 4.83 8.91 -2.10
CA PHE A 455 3.36 8.93 -2.05
C PHE A 455 2.74 9.99 -1.09
N PRO A 456 3.12 11.28 -1.18
CA PRO A 456 2.74 12.30 -0.20
C PRO A 456 1.25 12.62 -0.21
N ARG A 457 0.67 12.81 0.99
CA ARG A 457 -0.72 13.20 1.22
C ARG A 457 -0.79 14.19 2.38
N VAL A 458 -1.72 15.13 2.32
CA VAL A 458 -2.07 15.98 3.47
C VAL A 458 -2.94 15.18 4.44
N VAL A 459 -2.56 15.15 5.72
CA VAL A 459 -3.39 14.63 6.82
C VAL A 459 -4.21 15.76 7.42
N ALA A 460 -3.54 16.86 7.80
CA ALA A 460 -4.14 18.03 8.41
C ALA A 460 -3.57 19.34 7.85
N ILE A 461 -4.33 20.42 8.02
CA ILE A 461 -3.86 21.79 7.82
C ILE A 461 -3.55 22.33 9.20
N ARG A 462 -2.29 22.71 9.45
CA ARG A 462 -1.81 23.09 10.78
C ARG A 462 -1.99 24.59 11.00
N TYR A 463 -3.23 24.99 11.28
CA TYR A 463 -3.58 26.37 11.66
C TYR A 463 -3.02 26.76 13.04
N ASP A 464 -2.62 25.77 13.83
CA ASP A 464 -1.92 25.87 15.11
C ASP A 464 -0.42 26.17 14.97
N LYS A 465 0.16 25.92 13.79
CA LYS A 465 1.59 26.15 13.50
C LYS A 465 1.82 27.36 12.60
N ASN A 466 2.83 28.14 12.95
CA ASN A 466 3.38 29.20 12.12
C ASN A 466 4.55 28.68 11.26
N TRP A 467 5.13 29.54 10.42
CA TRP A 467 6.16 29.16 9.46
C TRP A 467 7.50 28.76 10.10
N CYS A 468 7.81 29.23 11.31
CA CYS A 468 8.97 28.79 12.09
C CYS A 468 8.82 27.35 12.59
N ASP A 469 7.58 26.91 12.87
CA ASP A 469 7.27 25.60 13.47
C ASP A 469 7.24 24.44 12.44
N SER A 470 7.60 24.76 11.19
CA SER A 470 7.74 23.76 10.12
C SER A 470 9.07 23.02 10.22
N LEU A 471 9.01 21.72 9.88
CA LEU A 471 10.09 20.74 9.94
C LEU A 471 11.40 21.31 9.39
N SER A 472 12.49 21.17 10.15
CA SER A 472 13.82 21.65 9.80
C SER A 472 14.62 20.66 8.94
N MET A 473 15.67 21.14 8.29
CA MET A 473 16.66 20.32 7.57
C MET A 473 17.34 19.33 8.53
N SER A 474 17.81 19.78 9.69
CA SER A 474 18.41 18.90 10.71
C SER A 474 17.43 17.86 11.24
N GLU A 475 16.16 18.23 11.48
CA GLU A 475 15.12 17.28 11.90
C GLU A 475 14.86 16.21 10.82
N LEU A 476 14.73 16.61 9.56
CA LEU A 476 14.53 15.70 8.42
C LEU A 476 15.74 14.76 8.21
N ILE A 477 16.97 15.28 8.32
CA ILE A 477 18.20 14.50 8.18
C ILE A 477 18.30 13.48 9.32
N LYS A 478 18.09 13.92 10.58
CA LYS A 478 18.07 13.04 11.76
C LYS A 478 17.08 11.89 11.57
N LEU A 479 15.83 12.20 11.23
CA LEU A 479 14.79 11.21 10.99
C LEU A 479 15.18 10.22 9.89
N ASN A 480 15.75 10.70 8.77
CA ASN A 480 16.20 9.83 7.69
C ASN A 480 17.35 8.89 8.12
N THR A 481 18.27 9.37 8.96
CA THR A 481 19.38 8.57 9.52
C THR A 481 18.91 7.55 10.55
N GLU A 482 17.98 7.91 11.44
CA GLU A 482 17.45 7.02 12.50
C GLU A 482 16.50 5.94 11.97
N THR A 483 15.99 6.08 10.74
CA THR A 483 14.97 5.17 10.17
C THR A 483 15.35 4.52 8.84
N GLU A 484 16.54 4.80 8.31
CA GLU A 484 16.93 4.48 6.93
C GLU A 484 15.87 4.90 5.88
N GLY A 485 15.14 5.98 6.19
CA GLY A 485 14.02 6.54 5.41
C GLY A 485 12.65 5.92 5.67
N LYS A 486 12.51 4.88 6.50
CA LYS A 486 11.22 4.22 6.80
C LYS A 486 10.45 4.94 7.91
N LEU A 487 9.39 5.67 7.54
CA LEU A 487 8.59 6.43 8.51
C LEU A 487 7.76 5.58 9.50
N ALA A 488 7.87 4.25 9.47
CA ALA A 488 7.09 3.29 10.25
C ALA A 488 7.77 2.96 11.60
N THR A 489 7.83 3.95 12.49
CA THR A 489 8.55 3.84 13.79
C THR A 489 7.76 3.10 14.88
N LYS A 490 6.44 2.92 14.72
CA LYS A 490 5.54 2.35 15.73
C LYS A 490 5.03 0.97 15.29
N ARG A 491 4.60 0.16 16.26
CA ARG A 491 4.06 -1.20 16.06
C ARG A 491 2.55 -1.23 16.21
N LEU A 492 1.89 -2.14 15.49
CA LEU A 492 0.48 -2.42 15.70
C LEU A 492 0.27 -3.13 17.04
N SER A 493 -0.71 -2.68 17.82
CA SER A 493 -1.00 -3.17 19.15
C SER A 493 -1.46 -4.63 19.14
N ILE A 494 -0.71 -5.51 19.82
CA ILE A 494 -1.11 -6.89 20.09
C ILE A 494 -1.89 -6.91 21.42
N VAL A 495 -3.14 -6.46 21.40
CA VAL A 495 -4.04 -6.59 22.56
C VAL A 495 -4.77 -7.93 22.44
N PRO A 496 -4.59 -8.89 23.37
CA PRO A 496 -5.41 -10.09 23.37
C PRO A 496 -6.84 -9.70 23.77
N THR A 497 -7.80 -9.92 22.87
CA THR A 497 -9.23 -9.93 23.21
C THR A 497 -9.46 -11.02 24.26
N PHE A 498 -9.81 -10.63 25.48
CA PHE A 498 -9.93 -11.54 26.62
C PHE A 498 -11.10 -12.53 26.44
N SER A 499 -10.83 -13.71 25.89
CA SER A 499 -11.82 -14.78 25.72
C SER A 499 -11.17 -16.17 25.76
N GLY A 500 -11.10 -16.77 26.96
CA GLY A 500 -10.77 -18.18 27.17
C GLY A 500 -9.27 -18.51 27.29
N LEU A 501 -8.88 -19.02 28.46
CA LEU A 501 -7.61 -19.72 28.69
C LEU A 501 -7.75 -21.18 28.24
N ALA A 502 -6.90 -21.64 27.32
CA ALA A 502 -6.55 -23.05 27.12
C ALA A 502 -5.29 -23.17 26.23
N ASP A 503 -4.48 -24.19 26.49
CA ASP A 503 -3.12 -24.37 25.97
C ASP A 503 -2.98 -24.49 24.44
N VAL A 504 -1.92 -23.91 23.89
CA VAL A 504 -1.24 -24.38 22.67
C VAL A 504 0.27 -24.22 22.84
N GLN A 505 1.04 -25.29 22.60
CA GLN A 505 2.50 -25.27 22.69
C GLN A 505 3.11 -24.47 21.52
N HIS A 506 4.08 -23.59 21.81
CA HIS A 506 4.70 -22.73 20.79
C HIS A 506 5.83 -23.42 20.01
N GLN A 507 5.55 -23.86 18.78
CA GLN A 507 6.59 -24.16 17.77
C GLN A 507 6.16 -23.74 16.34
N HIS A 508 6.03 -22.44 16.09
CA HIS A 508 6.07 -21.88 14.72
C HIS A 508 6.69 -20.47 14.72
N SER A 509 8.01 -20.41 14.56
CA SER A 509 8.75 -19.20 14.19
C SER A 509 8.37 -18.74 12.77
N PHE A 510 8.61 -17.46 12.47
CA PHE A 510 8.58 -16.99 11.09
C PHE A 510 9.78 -17.59 10.31
N PRO A 511 9.61 -18.03 9.06
CA PRO A 511 10.71 -18.54 8.25
C PRO A 511 11.53 -17.38 7.67
N ASP A 512 12.64 -17.05 8.34
CA ASP A 512 13.56 -15.95 7.99
C ASP A 512 13.78 -15.78 6.48
N ILE A 513 13.73 -14.53 6.02
CA ILE A 513 13.99 -14.18 4.61
C ILE A 513 15.51 -14.02 4.36
N SER A 514 16.31 -13.80 5.42
CA SER A 514 17.77 -13.60 5.36
C SER A 514 18.58 -14.86 5.03
N ASN A 515 18.05 -16.06 5.31
CA ASN A 515 18.74 -17.33 5.06
C ASN A 515 18.05 -18.12 3.94
N LEU A 516 18.54 -17.94 2.71
CA LEU A 516 18.13 -18.67 1.50
C LEU A 516 19.22 -19.62 0.97
N SER A 517 20.14 -20.05 1.84
CA SER A 517 21.27 -20.94 1.52
C SER A 517 21.17 -22.29 2.26
N ASN A 518 21.86 -23.29 1.71
CA ASN A 518 22.10 -24.63 2.27
C ASN A 518 20.91 -25.61 2.38
N SER A 519 20.61 -26.31 1.26
CA SER A 519 20.58 -27.79 1.29
C SER A 519 20.66 -28.41 -0.12
N CYS A 520 21.87 -28.64 -0.64
CA CYS A 520 22.05 -29.53 -1.81
C CYS A 520 23.50 -30.03 -1.97
N SER A 521 23.83 -31.20 -1.40
CA SER A 521 25.12 -31.86 -1.62
C SER A 521 25.03 -33.38 -1.47
N ASN A 522 24.92 -34.05 -2.63
CA ASN A 522 25.33 -35.40 -2.98
C ASN A 522 25.12 -36.59 -2.02
N THR A 523 24.47 -37.62 -2.57
CA THR A 523 24.52 -39.02 -2.15
C THR A 523 25.94 -39.59 -2.09
N ASN A 524 26.21 -40.49 -1.14
CA ASN A 524 26.96 -41.71 -1.43
C ASN A 524 26.65 -42.84 -0.42
N GLN A 525 27.14 -44.04 -0.74
CA GLN A 525 26.95 -45.31 -0.01
C GLN A 525 27.86 -45.34 1.26
N SER A 526 27.78 -46.28 2.21
CA SER A 526 27.23 -47.65 2.20
C SER A 526 26.91 -48.21 3.61
N SER A 527 26.22 -49.35 3.65
CA SER A 527 26.36 -50.48 4.62
C SER A 527 26.37 -50.24 6.15
N GLY A 528 25.48 -50.92 6.89
CA GLY A 528 25.63 -51.12 8.35
C GLY A 528 24.43 -51.79 9.02
N TYR A 529 24.60 -53.01 9.54
CA TYR A 529 23.57 -53.83 10.20
C TYR A 529 23.20 -53.38 11.63
N HIS A 530 22.12 -54.00 12.15
CA HIS A 530 21.87 -54.41 13.56
C HIS A 530 20.90 -53.64 14.49
N THR A 531 19.69 -54.20 14.57
CA THR A 531 18.91 -54.60 15.79
C THR A 531 18.69 -53.66 16.98
N LEU A 532 17.39 -53.48 17.29
CA LEU A 532 16.70 -53.72 18.57
C LEU A 532 17.47 -53.49 19.90
N ASN A 533 16.92 -52.64 20.78
CA ASN A 533 16.20 -53.12 21.98
C ASN A 533 15.46 -51.99 22.74
N GLU A 534 14.73 -52.39 23.78
CA GLU A 534 13.78 -51.59 24.57
C GLU A 534 14.38 -51.00 25.88
N THR A 535 13.49 -50.56 26.78
CA THR A 535 13.63 -50.31 28.23
C THR A 535 14.18 -48.96 28.72
N THR A 536 13.25 -48.19 29.30
CA THR A 536 13.26 -47.60 30.65
C THR A 536 14.58 -47.55 31.45
N GLU A 537 14.85 -46.39 32.06
CA GLU A 537 14.72 -46.30 33.53
C GLU A 537 14.47 -44.86 34.03
N GLN A 538 14.23 -44.72 35.34
CA GLN A 538 13.92 -43.46 36.04
C GLN A 538 15.14 -42.96 36.82
N GLN A 539 15.25 -41.66 37.09
CA GLN A 539 15.77 -41.22 38.40
C GLN A 539 15.36 -39.80 38.79
N THR A 540 15.29 -39.58 40.11
CA THR A 540 14.83 -38.36 40.81
C THR A 540 15.97 -37.71 41.58
N THR A 541 15.98 -36.38 41.75
CA THR A 541 16.46 -35.74 42.99
C THR A 541 15.96 -34.29 43.12
N GLU A 542 16.00 -33.78 44.36
CA GLU A 542 15.54 -32.44 44.78
C GLU A 542 16.74 -31.43 44.70
N LEU A 543 16.70 -30.14 45.11
CA LEU A 543 16.47 -29.60 46.46
C LEU A 543 16.38 -28.04 46.41
N PHE A 544 15.42 -27.44 47.16
CA PHE A 544 15.38 -26.12 47.87
C PHE A 544 15.96 -24.82 47.20
N ILE A 545 15.44 -23.61 47.44
CA ILE A 545 15.65 -22.66 48.57
C ILE A 545 14.92 -21.36 48.14
N ASN A 546 14.21 -20.51 48.92
CA ASN A 546 13.75 -20.48 50.32
C ASN A 546 12.42 -19.66 50.42
N ILE A 547 11.97 -19.34 51.64
CA ILE A 547 11.00 -18.26 51.94
C ILE A 547 11.58 -17.39 53.07
N ASP A 548 11.34 -16.07 53.07
CA ASP A 548 11.24 -15.23 54.29
C ASP A 548 10.61 -13.85 54.00
N GLU A 549 9.64 -13.47 54.83
CA GLU A 549 8.96 -12.17 55.03
C GLU A 549 8.73 -12.08 56.57
N PRO A 550 8.44 -10.94 57.27
CA PRO A 550 7.35 -10.00 56.95
C PRO A 550 7.53 -8.54 57.52
N LEU A 551 6.39 -7.85 57.75
CA LEU A 551 6.12 -6.68 58.63
C LEU A 551 6.29 -5.26 58.01
N ALA A 552 5.51 -4.23 58.33
CA ALA A 552 4.13 -4.06 58.87
C ALA A 552 3.79 -2.53 58.77
N THR A 553 2.58 -1.97 58.85
CA THR A 553 1.18 -2.37 59.17
C THR A 553 0.24 -1.79 58.06
N SER A 554 -1.09 -1.59 58.12
CA SER A 554 -2.15 -1.60 59.14
C SER A 554 -3.55 -1.84 58.50
N SER A 555 -4.63 -1.76 59.28
CA SER A 555 -6.02 -2.12 58.92
C SER A 555 -7.04 -1.20 59.62
N PRO A 556 -8.37 -1.33 59.42
CA PRO A 556 -9.11 -1.36 58.14
C PRO A 556 -10.34 -0.41 58.15
N ILE A 557 -10.91 -0.07 56.98
CA ILE A 557 -12.25 0.53 56.89
C ILE A 557 -13.14 -0.29 55.95
N LYS A 558 -14.36 -0.63 56.42
CA LYS A 558 -15.38 -1.33 55.64
C LYS A 558 -15.98 -0.40 54.59
N GLN A 559 -15.77 -0.70 53.30
CA GLN A 559 -16.70 -0.27 52.25
C GLN A 559 -17.67 -1.40 51.92
N ARG A 560 -18.92 -1.02 51.64
CA ARG A 560 -19.99 -1.96 51.28
C ARG A 560 -19.73 -2.51 49.87
N LYS A 561 -20.07 -3.77 49.65
CA LYS A 561 -20.46 -4.20 48.30
C LYS A 561 -21.63 -3.32 47.85
N ILE A 562 -21.41 -2.56 46.78
CA ILE A 562 -22.49 -2.05 45.95
C ILE A 562 -22.50 -2.98 44.75
N ASP A 563 -23.47 -3.89 44.68
CA ASP A 563 -23.66 -4.72 43.50
C ASP A 563 -24.27 -3.84 42.39
N ILE A 564 -23.39 -3.16 41.64
CA ILE A 564 -23.78 -2.32 40.50
C ILE A 564 -24.24 -3.23 39.37
N TYR A 565 -25.55 -3.27 39.14
CA TYR A 565 -26.11 -3.80 37.90
C TYR A 565 -25.66 -2.88 36.75
N HIS A 566 -24.76 -3.38 35.90
CA HIS A 566 -24.35 -2.70 34.68
C HIS A 566 -25.45 -2.80 33.62
N GLU A 567 -26.50 -1.98 33.76
CA GLU A 567 -27.26 -1.54 32.60
C GLU A 567 -26.34 -0.73 31.67
N HIS A 568 -26.46 -0.93 30.35
CA HIS A 568 -25.67 -0.23 29.34
C HIS A 568 -26.14 1.23 29.18
N LEU A 569 -25.75 2.08 30.13
CA LEU A 569 -26.06 3.51 30.14
C LEU A 569 -25.09 4.29 29.25
N ASN A 570 -25.49 4.52 27.99
CA ASN A 570 -24.76 5.34 27.03
C ASN A 570 -24.87 6.84 27.36
N TYR A 571 -24.26 7.28 28.47
CA TYR A 571 -24.38 8.65 29.00
C TYR A 571 -24.01 9.77 28.01
N PHE A 572 -23.22 9.47 26.97
CA PHE A 572 -22.79 10.44 25.96
C PHE A 572 -23.28 10.10 24.55
N GLU A 573 -24.28 9.23 24.39
CA GLU A 573 -24.78 8.82 23.06
C GLU A 573 -25.13 10.03 22.18
N ASN A 574 -24.66 10.03 20.94
CA ASN A 574 -24.85 11.12 19.96
C ASN A 574 -24.20 12.48 20.32
N HIS A 575 -23.32 12.55 21.33
CA HIS A 575 -22.64 13.79 21.72
C HIS A 575 -21.17 13.83 21.27
N GLU A 576 -20.79 14.89 20.56
CA GLU A 576 -19.38 15.21 20.24
C GLU A 576 -18.70 15.88 21.45
N ILE A 577 -17.59 15.33 21.94
CA ILE A 577 -16.83 15.86 23.09
C ILE A 577 -15.37 16.11 22.70
N CYS A 578 -14.85 17.29 23.05
CA CYS A 578 -13.46 17.68 22.80
C CYS A 578 -12.65 17.68 24.09
N LEU A 579 -11.53 16.95 24.13
CA LEU A 579 -10.60 16.89 25.26
C LEU A 579 -9.36 17.75 24.99
N TRP A 580 -9.14 18.77 25.82
CA TRP A 580 -8.05 19.74 25.68
C TRP A 580 -7.23 19.83 26.99
N LEU A 581 -6.36 18.83 27.16
CA LEU A 581 -5.41 18.74 28.27
C LEU A 581 -4.14 19.52 27.94
N SER A 582 -3.43 20.01 28.96
CA SER A 582 -2.15 20.68 28.80
C SER A 582 -1.04 19.70 28.37
N ASN A 583 0.04 20.23 27.78
CA ASN A 583 1.20 19.43 27.37
C ASN A 583 1.95 18.80 28.57
N ASP A 584 1.68 19.26 29.79
CA ASP A 584 2.30 18.79 31.03
C ASP A 584 1.66 17.48 31.54
N ILE A 585 0.57 17.01 30.91
CA ILE A 585 -0.12 15.75 31.23
C ILE A 585 0.38 14.62 30.32
N GLU A 586 0.76 13.50 30.94
CA GLU A 586 1.14 12.27 30.25
C GLU A 586 0.09 11.82 29.22
N LEU A 587 0.52 11.59 27.97
CA LEU A 587 -0.35 11.22 26.85
C LEU A 587 -1.25 10.00 27.14
N ASN A 588 -0.79 9.10 27.99
CA ASN A 588 -1.54 7.92 28.46
C ASN A 588 -2.88 8.31 29.11
N LYS A 589 -2.91 9.37 29.94
CA LYS A 589 -4.13 9.83 30.62
C LYS A 589 -5.12 10.47 29.63
N LYS A 590 -4.63 11.13 28.58
CA LYS A 590 -5.51 11.59 27.48
C LYS A 590 -6.20 10.40 26.82
N ILE A 591 -5.44 9.36 26.47
CA ILE A 591 -5.96 8.14 25.83
C ILE A 591 -6.98 7.43 26.74
N GLU A 592 -6.73 7.37 28.05
CA GLU A 592 -7.66 6.83 29.05
C GLU A 592 -8.99 7.58 29.06
N TYR A 593 -9.00 8.91 29.23
CA TYR A 593 -10.24 9.70 29.22
C TYR A 593 -10.98 9.64 27.88
N GLU A 594 -10.28 9.64 26.74
CA GLU A 594 -10.91 9.44 25.43
C GLU A 594 -11.54 8.04 25.29
N THR A 595 -10.96 7.02 25.94
CA THR A 595 -11.49 5.65 25.94
C THR A 595 -12.75 5.55 26.80
N VAL A 596 -12.77 6.21 27.97
CA VAL A 596 -13.96 6.29 28.83
C VAL A 596 -15.12 6.98 28.11
N ILE A 597 -14.88 8.10 27.40
CA ILE A 597 -15.94 8.78 26.64
C ILE A 597 -16.53 7.86 25.56
N ARG A 598 -15.68 7.14 24.80
CA ARG A 598 -16.12 6.20 23.76
C ARG A 598 -16.88 5.00 24.35
N HIS A 599 -16.47 4.52 25.52
CA HIS A 599 -17.14 3.42 26.23
C HIS A 599 -18.59 3.77 26.61
N TYR A 600 -18.85 5.04 26.99
CA TYR A 600 -20.20 5.54 27.30
C TYR A 600 -20.92 6.19 26.09
N GLY A 601 -20.54 5.82 24.85
CA GLY A 601 -21.25 6.18 23.62
C GLY A 601 -20.90 7.55 23.01
N GLY A 602 -19.92 8.26 23.54
CA GLY A 602 -19.53 9.61 23.09
C GLY A 602 -18.55 9.63 21.92
N VAL A 603 -18.69 10.63 21.04
CA VAL A 603 -17.81 10.84 19.88
C VAL A 603 -16.69 11.83 20.26
N VAL A 604 -15.48 11.32 20.47
CA VAL A 604 -14.31 12.17 20.76
C VAL A 604 -13.82 12.88 19.49
N VAL A 605 -13.75 14.21 19.55
CA VAL A 605 -13.20 15.08 18.49
C VAL A 605 -11.95 15.82 18.97
N GLN A 606 -10.99 16.05 18.07
CA GLN A 606 -9.74 16.78 18.38
C GLN A 606 -9.82 18.29 18.08
N ASN A 607 -10.90 18.74 17.44
CA ASN A 607 -11.17 20.15 17.15
C ASN A 607 -12.66 20.40 17.43
N PRO A 608 -13.04 21.43 18.21
CA PRO A 608 -14.44 21.71 18.50
C PRO A 608 -15.16 22.31 17.28
N SER A 609 -16.41 21.92 17.12
CA SER A 609 -17.35 22.30 16.07
C SER A 609 -18.57 23.03 16.67
N GLU A 610 -19.47 23.56 15.82
CA GLU A 610 -20.77 24.08 16.28
C GLU A 610 -21.70 22.98 16.84
N SER A 611 -21.41 21.69 16.54
CA SER A 611 -22.10 20.52 17.07
C SER A 611 -21.44 19.92 18.32
N THR A 612 -20.25 20.40 18.72
CA THR A 612 -19.54 19.91 19.91
C THR A 612 -20.32 20.27 21.18
N PHE A 613 -20.75 19.23 21.90
CA PHE A 613 -21.57 19.33 23.10
C PHE A 613 -20.80 19.95 24.27
N CYS A 614 -19.54 19.55 24.43
CA CYS A 614 -18.72 19.88 25.58
C CYS A 614 -17.24 19.99 25.18
N ILE A 615 -16.53 20.99 25.72
CA ILE A 615 -15.06 20.96 25.81
C ILE A 615 -14.69 20.75 27.28
N VAL A 616 -13.87 19.73 27.54
CA VAL A 616 -13.27 19.45 28.84
C VAL A 616 -11.81 19.87 28.79
N VAL A 617 -11.40 20.76 29.69
CA VAL A 617 -10.05 21.33 29.73
C VAL A 617 -9.39 21.15 31.09
N ASP A 618 -8.07 20.94 31.09
CA ASP A 618 -7.23 20.98 32.30
C ASP A 618 -7.04 22.42 32.81
N LYS A 619 -6.87 23.36 31.88
CA LYS A 619 -6.62 24.78 32.17
C LYS A 619 -7.34 25.65 31.15
N LEU A 620 -8.05 26.68 31.62
CA LEU A 620 -8.81 27.59 30.76
C LEU A 620 -7.90 28.54 29.95
N THR A 621 -7.34 28.04 28.85
CA THR A 621 -6.40 28.77 27.98
C THR A 621 -7.08 29.66 26.94
N LEU A 622 -8.33 29.40 26.55
CA LEU A 622 -9.07 30.13 25.52
C LEU A 622 -10.57 30.25 25.85
N LYS A 623 -11.17 31.42 25.59
CA LYS A 623 -12.63 31.64 25.65
C LYS A 623 -13.27 31.30 24.30
N VAL A 624 -13.72 30.05 24.15
CA VAL A 624 -14.51 29.60 23.00
C VAL A 624 -16.01 29.81 23.28
N LYS A 625 -16.81 30.17 22.27
CA LYS A 625 -18.28 30.16 22.38
C LYS A 625 -18.79 28.73 22.23
N VAL A 626 -19.10 28.06 23.33
CA VAL A 626 -19.61 26.68 23.37
C VAL A 626 -20.78 26.60 24.35
N LYS A 627 -21.61 25.56 24.22
CA LYS A 627 -22.79 25.30 25.05
C LYS A 627 -22.43 25.10 26.53
N TYR A 628 -21.38 24.32 26.80
CA TYR A 628 -20.77 24.12 28.12
C TYR A 628 -19.25 23.97 28.00
N ILE A 629 -18.53 24.41 29.03
CA ILE A 629 -17.09 24.20 29.22
C ILE A 629 -16.90 23.75 30.67
N PHE A 630 -16.16 22.67 30.89
CA PHE A 630 -15.81 22.19 32.24
C PHE A 630 -14.29 22.20 32.41
N ASN A 631 -13.83 22.73 33.54
CA ASN A 631 -12.47 22.53 34.01
C ASN A 631 -12.46 21.24 34.87
N LEU A 632 -11.42 20.42 34.72
CA LEU A 632 -11.14 19.32 35.64
C LEU A 632 -10.52 19.81 36.96
#